data_AF-A0A8J7E5N1-F1
#
_entry.id   AF-A0A8J7E5N1-F1
#
_cell.length_a   1.000
_cell.length_b   1.000
_cell.length_c   1.000
_cell.angle_alpha   90.00
_cell.angle_beta   90.00
_cell.angle_gamma   90.00
#
_symmetry.space_group_name_H-M   'P 1'
#
loop_
_entity.id
_entity.type
_entity.pdbx_description
1 polymer ?
#
loop_
_entity_poly.entity_id
_entity_poly.type
_entity_poly.pdbx_seq_one_letter_code
_entity_poly.pdbx_strand_id
1 'polypeptide(L)'
;MNIQFRRRIKRLSILALELIVASLIWFNSAPQAATEPWIPTVPVQWDEQYARVPDWSQLTFANLPPLLSGGAVDIPSDLVSSLGYDPSRIWQTGQSVAEVLKLGDFQTSLYPQLFNLQTLSQFAQIDLNQVALGALELVGWQRVEDLVAAIPGLGNLRLEQVPPLETLISEALPVSSLQGLNGNDLTLANLLAEFPDLGQLSLGQLGEQINAFALTDIPGLTDISLQNFQDWGNSTISGVPGLTSVPLDQMPNPLSGVGAIGQIDMVYGQAETQRQSTISGSKQAGFQVPCEESCAHVEFAGTPGLHGKQWISGQVQQVPGGEGFLSFANGGQEPTGRHPFGDAFKVTLWDIDESSGTVSTALFFRMCQRGGFLSPDLGCTPYFIGPVPFMTYRETDFMLVGVLEGGSGGQATSNLPVVSASSGGLGHPASQRAQPQAADLSSLQPCEPSEDGLDLGSLSTAISTFSRYPTAIGPYGCDAQGHCGRRLGQYPLMSYQPEVQVMIAAQPGGQEFLERIESGAEVSADEVERFLPTATQAHLVKESLQAIAEQTQVEGLSDAALIERIGQYYFGGPGVPVEGTVADIQGQVFLNSKTASLRQAYAQTQGCVAQRGGQG
;
A
#
# COMPACT_ATOMS: atom_id res chain seq x y z
N MET A 1 -43.19 -65.73 -14.07
CA MET A 1 -41.98 -65.01 -14.53
C MET A 1 -40.85 -65.30 -13.55
N ASN A 2 -39.78 -65.96 -14.01
CA ASN A 2 -38.87 -66.77 -13.20
C ASN A 2 -37.86 -65.92 -12.38
N ILE A 3 -37.59 -66.29 -11.12
CA ILE A 3 -36.75 -65.54 -10.15
C ILE A 3 -35.32 -65.34 -10.68
N GLN A 4 -34.83 -66.26 -11.50
CA GLN A 4 -33.53 -66.12 -12.17
C GLN A 4 -33.50 -65.02 -13.24
N PHE A 5 -34.63 -64.73 -13.88
CA PHE A 5 -34.74 -63.66 -14.88
C PHE A 5 -34.68 -62.27 -14.21
N ARG A 6 -35.31 -62.11 -13.04
CA ARG A 6 -35.22 -60.88 -12.23
C ARG A 6 -33.80 -60.60 -11.72
N ARG A 7 -33.01 -61.63 -11.39
CA ARG A 7 -31.62 -61.47 -10.96
C ARG A 7 -30.69 -61.08 -12.11
N ARG A 8 -30.93 -61.57 -13.34
CA ARG A 8 -30.16 -61.16 -14.52
C ARG A 8 -30.46 -59.73 -14.94
N ILE A 9 -31.72 -59.30 -14.88
CA ILE A 9 -32.09 -57.90 -15.16
C ILE A 9 -31.46 -56.95 -14.13
N LYS A 10 -31.51 -57.27 -12.82
CA LYS A 10 -30.88 -56.44 -11.78
C LYS A 10 -29.35 -56.31 -11.95
N ARG A 11 -28.65 -57.37 -12.39
CA ARG A 11 -27.20 -57.30 -12.64
C ARG A 11 -26.85 -56.49 -13.89
N LEU A 12 -27.66 -56.56 -14.94
CA LEU A 12 -27.51 -55.71 -16.13
C LEU A 12 -27.81 -54.24 -15.84
N SER A 13 -28.79 -53.95 -14.96
CA SER A 13 -29.08 -52.57 -14.55
C SER A 13 -27.98 -51.94 -13.70
N ILE A 14 -27.29 -52.73 -12.85
CA ILE A 14 -26.17 -52.23 -12.03
C ILE A 14 -24.92 -52.00 -12.89
N LEU A 15 -24.60 -52.91 -13.82
CA LEU A 15 -23.48 -52.71 -14.77
C LEU A 15 -23.71 -51.54 -15.74
N ALA A 16 -24.95 -51.31 -16.17
CA ALA A 16 -25.28 -50.16 -17.02
C ALA A 16 -25.21 -48.83 -16.23
N LEU A 17 -25.55 -48.84 -14.94
CA LEU A 17 -25.45 -47.65 -14.08
C LEU A 17 -23.98 -47.31 -13.76
N GLU A 18 -23.13 -48.30 -13.53
CA GLU A 18 -21.69 -48.08 -13.31
C GLU A 18 -20.96 -47.56 -14.57
N LEU A 19 -21.36 -48.01 -15.76
CA LEU A 19 -20.84 -47.48 -17.04
C LEU A 19 -21.30 -46.04 -17.35
N ILE A 20 -22.49 -45.64 -16.89
CA ILE A 20 -22.99 -44.26 -17.01
C ILE A 20 -22.30 -43.34 -15.99
N VAL A 21 -22.02 -43.82 -14.77
CA VAL A 21 -21.27 -43.05 -13.77
C VAL A 21 -19.78 -42.93 -14.17
N ALA A 22 -19.18 -43.96 -14.76
CA ALA A 22 -17.80 -43.90 -15.25
C ALA A 22 -17.62 -42.99 -16.49
N SER A 23 -18.65 -42.85 -17.34
CA SER A 23 -18.61 -41.95 -18.52
C SER A 23 -18.92 -40.48 -18.18
N LEU A 24 -19.54 -40.20 -17.03
CA LEU A 24 -19.72 -38.84 -16.51
C LEU A 24 -18.49 -38.28 -15.78
N ILE A 25 -17.48 -39.10 -15.49
CA ILE A 25 -16.21 -38.67 -14.86
C ILE A 25 -15.14 -38.29 -15.92
N TRP A 26 -15.42 -38.50 -17.22
CA TRP A 26 -14.47 -38.26 -18.32
C TRP A 26 -14.91 -37.17 -19.32
N PHE A 27 -15.86 -36.33 -18.92
CA PHE A 27 -16.11 -35.04 -19.56
C PHE A 27 -15.93 -33.94 -18.53
N ASN A 28 -14.68 -33.74 -18.09
CA ASN A 28 -14.28 -32.38 -17.73
C ASN A 28 -14.47 -31.56 -19.00
N SER A 29 -15.50 -30.71 -19.00
CA SER A 29 -15.56 -29.61 -19.95
C SER A 29 -14.19 -28.92 -19.88
N ALA A 30 -13.59 -28.61 -21.02
CA ALA A 30 -12.44 -27.71 -21.04
C ALA A 30 -12.78 -26.53 -20.11
N PRO A 31 -11.86 -26.10 -19.23
CA PRO A 31 -12.14 -24.96 -18.36
C PRO A 31 -12.71 -23.86 -19.26
N GLN A 32 -13.94 -23.45 -18.97
CA GLN A 32 -14.50 -22.29 -19.66
C GLN A 32 -13.44 -21.22 -19.51
N ALA A 33 -12.98 -20.65 -20.63
CA ALA A 33 -12.05 -19.54 -20.63
C ALA A 33 -12.60 -18.54 -19.62
N ALA A 34 -11.90 -18.41 -18.48
CA ALA A 34 -12.25 -17.41 -17.49
C ALA A 34 -12.28 -16.11 -18.28
N THR A 35 -13.44 -15.42 -18.26
CA THR A 35 -13.52 -14.07 -18.82
C THR A 35 -12.36 -13.29 -18.22
N GLU A 36 -11.48 -12.77 -19.07
CA GLU A 36 -10.26 -12.10 -18.61
C GLU A 36 -10.61 -11.11 -17.49
N PRO A 37 -9.91 -11.15 -16.35
CA PRO A 37 -10.14 -10.20 -15.29
C PRO A 37 -10.00 -8.79 -15.86
N TRP A 38 -11.02 -7.96 -15.68
CA TRP A 38 -10.93 -6.56 -16.10
C TRP A 38 -10.01 -5.82 -15.15
N ILE A 39 -8.74 -5.68 -15.52
CA ILE A 39 -7.77 -4.80 -14.85
C ILE A 39 -7.71 -3.49 -15.63
N PRO A 40 -8.12 -2.35 -15.05
CA PRO A 40 -7.96 -1.05 -15.70
C PRO A 40 -6.46 -0.76 -15.87
N THR A 41 -6.08 -0.19 -17.01
CA THR A 41 -4.69 0.12 -17.34
C THR A 41 -4.54 1.50 -17.92
N VAL A 42 -3.45 2.17 -17.59
CA VAL A 42 -3.01 3.42 -18.22
C VAL A 42 -1.76 3.19 -19.08
N PRO A 43 -1.61 3.92 -20.20
CA PRO A 43 -0.37 3.89 -20.96
C PRO A 43 0.73 4.68 -20.22
N VAL A 44 1.92 4.12 -20.18
CA VAL A 44 3.15 4.79 -19.74
C VAL A 44 4.13 4.82 -20.90
N GLN A 45 4.88 5.93 -21.01
CA GLN A 45 5.91 6.09 -22.02
C GLN A 45 7.30 6.07 -21.37
N TRP A 46 8.19 5.26 -21.92
CA TRP A 46 9.60 5.20 -21.52
C TRP A 46 10.47 5.11 -22.78
N ASP A 47 11.43 6.03 -22.96
CA ASP A 47 12.36 6.03 -24.12
C ASP A 47 11.65 5.76 -25.46
N GLU A 48 10.54 6.47 -25.71
CA GLU A 48 9.69 6.33 -26.91
C GLU A 48 8.94 4.99 -27.06
N GLN A 49 9.00 4.11 -26.07
CA GLN A 49 8.22 2.88 -25.97
C GLN A 49 6.96 3.09 -25.11
N TYR A 50 5.88 2.41 -25.46
CA TYR A 50 4.61 2.47 -24.73
C TYR A 50 4.29 1.12 -24.09
N ALA A 51 4.13 1.09 -22.78
CA ALA A 51 3.60 -0.07 -22.06
C ALA A 51 2.26 0.25 -21.42
N ARG A 52 1.47 -0.79 -21.16
CA ARG A 52 0.30 -0.69 -20.30
C ARG A 52 0.72 -1.09 -18.90
N VAL A 53 0.39 -0.24 -17.93
CA VAL A 53 0.51 -0.57 -16.50
C VAL A 53 -0.87 -0.48 -15.87
N PRO A 54 -1.10 -1.17 -14.74
CA PRO A 54 -2.35 -1.05 -14.00
C PRO A 54 -2.65 0.39 -13.62
N ASP A 55 -3.91 0.78 -13.71
CA ASP A 55 -4.40 2.05 -13.20
C ASP A 55 -4.69 1.92 -11.70
N TRP A 56 -3.70 2.28 -10.89
CA TRP A 56 -3.78 2.20 -9.43
C TRP A 56 -4.84 3.14 -8.83
N SER A 57 -5.27 4.17 -9.56
CA SER A 57 -6.36 5.08 -9.15
C SER A 57 -7.75 4.43 -9.27
N GLN A 58 -7.87 3.37 -10.07
CA GLN A 58 -9.10 2.62 -10.27
C GLN A 58 -9.09 1.25 -9.59
N LEU A 59 -7.92 0.71 -9.25
CA LEU A 59 -7.80 -0.55 -8.53
C LEU A 59 -7.92 -0.36 -7.02
N THR A 60 -8.73 -1.20 -6.41
CA THR A 60 -8.96 -1.28 -4.97
C THR A 60 -8.93 -2.73 -4.52
N PHE A 61 -8.86 -3.00 -3.21
CA PHE A 61 -9.00 -4.38 -2.72
C PHE A 61 -10.38 -4.98 -2.99
N ALA A 62 -11.42 -4.16 -3.21
CA ALA A 62 -12.76 -4.63 -3.52
C ALA A 62 -12.89 -5.16 -4.96
N ASN A 63 -12.10 -4.64 -5.91
CA ASN A 63 -12.23 -4.98 -7.33
C ASN A 63 -11.05 -5.80 -7.89
N LEU A 64 -10.08 -6.16 -7.04
CA LEU A 64 -9.09 -7.17 -7.40
C LEU A 64 -9.79 -8.52 -7.68
N PRO A 65 -9.35 -9.27 -8.71
CA PRO A 65 -9.89 -10.58 -8.99
C PRO A 65 -9.78 -11.54 -7.79
N PRO A 66 -10.68 -12.53 -7.68
CA PRO A 66 -10.60 -13.51 -6.60
C PRO A 66 -9.43 -14.48 -6.79
N LEU A 67 -9.07 -15.16 -5.70
CA LEU A 67 -8.02 -16.20 -5.69
C LEU A 67 -8.40 -17.40 -6.58
N LEU A 68 -7.49 -17.87 -7.45
CA LEU A 68 -7.77 -19.04 -8.30
C LEU A 68 -7.56 -20.38 -7.56
N SER A 69 -6.76 -20.40 -6.50
CA SER A 69 -6.54 -21.60 -5.70
C SER A 69 -6.76 -21.33 -4.22
N GLY A 70 -7.34 -22.32 -3.54
CA GLY A 70 -7.35 -22.36 -2.09
C GLY A 70 -5.96 -22.68 -1.52
N GLY A 71 -5.80 -22.42 -0.23
CA GLY A 71 -4.57 -22.68 0.48
C GLY A 71 -4.74 -22.44 1.97
N ALA A 72 -3.68 -22.71 2.72
CA ALA A 72 -3.66 -22.51 4.15
C ALA A 72 -2.25 -22.14 4.61
N VAL A 73 -2.21 -21.37 5.68
CA VAL A 73 -1.00 -21.14 6.46
C VAL A 73 -1.35 -21.31 7.92
N ASP A 74 -0.58 -22.15 8.58
CA ASP A 74 -0.68 -22.41 10.01
C ASP A 74 0.66 -22.02 10.63
N ILE A 75 0.62 -21.02 11.50
CA ILE A 75 1.79 -20.54 12.22
C ILE A 75 1.75 -21.11 13.63
N PRO A 76 2.83 -21.79 14.08
CA PRO A 76 2.93 -22.29 15.45
C PRO A 76 2.61 -21.20 16.48
N SER A 77 1.81 -21.53 17.50
CA SER A 77 1.28 -20.55 18.46
C SER A 77 2.36 -19.85 19.29
N ASP A 78 3.50 -20.49 19.51
CA ASP A 78 4.69 -19.88 20.11
C ASP A 78 5.23 -18.75 19.24
N LEU A 79 5.17 -18.87 17.92
CA LEU A 79 5.58 -17.82 17.00
C LEU A 79 4.53 -16.71 16.87
N VAL A 80 3.24 -17.04 16.89
CA VAL A 80 2.14 -16.06 16.85
C VAL A 80 2.33 -14.98 17.93
N SER A 81 2.72 -15.38 19.14
CA SER A 81 2.98 -14.44 20.25
C SER A 81 4.09 -13.41 19.95
N SER A 82 5.03 -13.74 19.06
CA SER A 82 6.15 -12.87 18.67
C SER A 82 5.86 -12.04 17.41
N LEU A 83 4.79 -12.36 16.68
CA LEU A 83 4.41 -11.71 15.43
C LEU A 83 3.50 -10.49 15.62
N GLY A 84 3.04 -10.22 16.84
CA GLY A 84 2.12 -9.11 17.11
C GLY A 84 0.72 -9.27 16.49
N TYR A 85 0.49 -10.31 15.68
CA TYR A 85 -0.80 -10.76 15.18
C TYR A 85 -0.68 -12.24 14.76
N ASP A 86 -1.79 -12.97 14.71
CA ASP A 86 -1.86 -14.33 14.19
C ASP A 86 -2.08 -14.28 12.67
N PRO A 87 -1.10 -14.66 11.85
CA PRO A 87 -1.27 -14.57 10.41
C PRO A 87 -1.82 -15.90 9.85
N SER A 88 -2.12 -16.88 10.70
CA SER A 88 -2.74 -18.16 10.31
C SER A 88 -4.11 -17.92 9.70
N ARG A 89 -4.41 -18.68 8.64
CA ARG A 89 -5.66 -18.58 7.86
C ARG A 89 -5.77 -19.67 6.82
N ILE A 90 -7.00 -19.90 6.39
CA ILE A 90 -7.36 -20.79 5.28
C ILE A 90 -8.14 -19.94 4.28
N TRP A 91 -7.88 -20.13 3.00
CA TRP A 91 -8.64 -19.50 1.93
C TRP A 91 -9.07 -20.52 0.88
N GLN A 92 -10.11 -20.16 0.14
CA GLN A 92 -10.69 -21.02 -0.89
C GLN A 92 -10.59 -20.37 -2.27
N THR A 93 -10.64 -21.19 -3.32
CA THR A 93 -10.81 -20.71 -4.69
C THR A 93 -12.07 -19.85 -4.79
N GLY A 94 -11.97 -18.70 -5.45
CA GLY A 94 -13.07 -17.76 -5.64
C GLY A 94 -13.22 -16.74 -4.50
N GLN A 95 -12.48 -16.88 -3.40
CA GLN A 95 -12.53 -15.94 -2.28
C GLN A 95 -11.89 -14.60 -2.65
N SER A 96 -12.43 -13.51 -2.11
CA SER A 96 -11.87 -12.16 -2.30
C SER A 96 -10.53 -12.04 -1.57
N VAL A 97 -9.60 -11.32 -2.17
CA VAL A 97 -8.32 -10.99 -1.52
C VAL A 97 -8.54 -10.19 -0.24
N ALA A 98 -9.57 -9.33 -0.19
CA ALA A 98 -9.87 -8.49 0.96
C ALA A 98 -10.32 -9.30 2.20
N GLU A 99 -10.91 -10.48 1.97
CA GLU A 99 -11.39 -11.39 3.02
C GLU A 99 -10.28 -12.29 3.58
N VAL A 100 -9.15 -12.40 2.85
CA VAL A 100 -8.04 -13.29 3.18
C VAL A 100 -6.85 -12.52 3.76
N LEU A 101 -6.55 -11.39 3.13
CA LEU A 101 -5.43 -10.54 3.52
C LEU A 101 -5.80 -9.74 4.77
N LYS A 102 -4.84 -9.63 5.66
CA LYS A 102 -4.93 -8.91 6.93
C LYS A 102 -4.18 -7.59 6.85
N LEU A 103 -4.53 -6.64 7.70
CA LEU A 103 -3.83 -5.35 7.79
C LEU A 103 -2.33 -5.54 8.03
N GLY A 104 -1.96 -6.49 8.88
CA GLY A 104 -0.57 -6.80 9.21
C GLY A 104 0.27 -7.27 8.01
N ASP A 105 -0.35 -7.84 6.98
CA ASP A 105 0.36 -8.30 5.78
C ASP A 105 0.97 -7.13 5.00
N PHE A 106 0.39 -5.94 5.16
CA PHE A 106 0.78 -4.71 4.46
C PHE A 106 1.47 -3.68 5.34
N GLN A 107 1.81 -4.03 6.58
CA GLN A 107 2.35 -3.09 7.57
C GLN A 107 3.66 -2.41 7.14
N THR A 108 4.36 -2.97 6.15
CA THR A 108 5.64 -2.47 5.63
C THR A 108 5.59 -2.15 4.13
N SER A 109 4.44 -2.32 3.47
CA SER A 109 4.33 -2.18 2.02
C SER A 109 3.27 -1.17 1.59
N LEU A 110 2.05 -1.22 2.12
CA LEU A 110 1.00 -0.22 1.82
C LEU A 110 0.68 0.68 3.02
N TYR A 111 1.05 0.25 4.23
CA TYR A 111 0.82 0.98 5.48
C TYR A 111 -0.66 1.33 5.78
N PRO A 112 -1.64 0.42 5.57
CA PRO A 112 -3.05 0.74 5.78
C PRO A 112 -3.35 1.14 7.24
N GLN A 113 -2.50 0.75 8.19
CA GLN A 113 -2.64 1.04 9.61
C GLN A 113 -2.57 2.53 9.97
N LEU A 114 -2.07 3.37 9.06
CA LEU A 114 -1.98 4.82 9.26
C LEU A 114 -3.33 5.52 9.04
N PHE A 115 -4.28 4.89 8.36
CA PHE A 115 -5.61 5.45 8.18
C PHE A 115 -6.39 5.53 9.48
N ASN A 116 -7.36 6.43 9.53
CA ASN A 116 -8.47 6.44 10.49
C ASN A 116 -9.80 6.28 9.76
N LEU A 117 -10.89 5.99 10.50
CA LEU A 117 -12.19 5.72 9.90
C LEU A 117 -12.79 6.96 9.23
N GLN A 118 -12.49 8.16 9.75
CA GLN A 118 -12.93 9.40 9.14
C GLN A 118 -12.40 9.55 7.70
N THR A 119 -11.13 9.26 7.48
CA THR A 119 -10.51 9.27 6.14
C THR A 119 -11.10 8.18 5.25
N LEU A 120 -11.25 6.96 5.77
CA LEU A 120 -11.81 5.84 5.01
C LEU A 120 -13.27 6.08 4.59
N SER A 121 -14.05 6.77 5.42
CA SER A 121 -15.44 7.14 5.12
C SER A 121 -15.55 8.04 3.89
N GLN A 122 -14.54 8.88 3.63
CA GLN A 122 -14.52 9.78 2.47
C GLN A 122 -14.28 9.01 1.17
N PHE A 123 -13.34 8.05 1.18
CA PHE A 123 -13.10 7.19 0.03
C PHE A 123 -14.31 6.31 -0.33
N ALA A 124 -14.95 5.75 0.70
CA ALA A 124 -16.08 4.83 0.50
C ALA A 124 -17.44 5.55 0.42
N GLN A 125 -17.49 6.86 0.65
CA GLN A 125 -18.71 7.66 0.75
C GLN A 125 -19.73 7.08 1.75
N ILE A 126 -19.24 6.69 2.94
CA ILE A 126 -20.03 6.06 4.00
C ILE A 126 -20.31 7.08 5.11
N ASP A 127 -21.54 7.10 5.62
CA ASP A 127 -21.89 7.83 6.85
C ASP A 127 -21.61 6.95 8.08
N LEU A 128 -20.56 7.29 8.84
CA LEU A 128 -20.14 6.53 10.02
C LEU A 128 -21.20 6.48 11.14
N ASN A 129 -22.15 7.43 11.16
CA ASN A 129 -23.27 7.40 12.11
C ASN A 129 -24.27 6.27 11.80
N GLN A 130 -24.23 5.72 10.58
CA GLN A 130 -25.08 4.61 10.13
C GLN A 130 -24.33 3.28 10.09
N VAL A 131 -23.04 3.27 10.42
CA VAL A 131 -22.22 2.06 10.47
C VAL A 131 -22.24 1.52 11.89
N ALA A 132 -22.72 0.29 12.04
CA ALA A 132 -22.70 -0.42 13.31
C ALA A 132 -21.27 -0.56 13.84
N LEU A 133 -21.09 -0.41 15.16
CA LEU A 133 -19.81 -0.54 15.85
C LEU A 133 -19.17 -1.90 15.54
N GLY A 134 -19.95 -2.97 15.58
CA GLY A 134 -19.50 -4.33 15.23
C GLY A 134 -19.07 -4.55 13.77
N ALA A 135 -19.33 -3.60 12.87
CA ALA A 135 -18.81 -3.67 11.49
C ALA A 135 -17.29 -3.43 11.43
N LEU A 136 -16.70 -2.81 12.46
CA LEU A 136 -15.26 -2.71 12.63
C LEU A 136 -14.78 -3.97 13.38
N GLU A 137 -14.24 -4.94 12.65
CA GLU A 137 -13.85 -6.27 13.17
C GLU A 137 -12.98 -6.18 14.44
N LEU A 138 -12.01 -5.26 14.43
CA LEU A 138 -11.06 -5.06 15.51
C LEU A 138 -11.65 -4.43 16.78
N VAL A 139 -12.86 -3.86 16.71
CA VAL A 139 -13.47 -3.17 17.86
C VAL A 139 -13.75 -4.11 19.01
N GLY A 140 -14.11 -5.37 18.70
CA GLY A 140 -14.44 -6.38 19.70
C GLY A 140 -13.23 -6.75 20.57
N TRP A 141 -12.02 -6.53 20.10
CA TRP A 141 -10.78 -6.87 20.82
C TRP A 141 -10.37 -5.80 21.82
N GLN A 142 -10.95 -4.60 21.73
CA GLN A 142 -10.52 -3.46 22.53
C GLN A 142 -11.04 -3.58 23.96
N ARG A 143 -10.12 -3.43 24.94
CA ARG A 143 -10.50 -3.28 26.34
C ARG A 143 -10.84 -1.83 26.67
N VAL A 144 -11.64 -1.62 27.71
CA VAL A 144 -12.03 -0.27 28.15
C VAL A 144 -10.80 0.59 28.46
N GLU A 145 -9.80 0.02 29.14
CA GLU A 145 -8.56 0.74 29.47
C GLU A 145 -7.75 1.13 28.23
N ASP A 146 -7.69 0.25 27.22
CA ASP A 146 -6.93 0.49 25.98
C ASP A 146 -7.59 1.62 25.18
N LEU A 147 -8.93 1.63 25.11
CA LEU A 147 -9.68 2.71 24.46
C LEU A 147 -9.44 4.05 25.15
N VAL A 148 -9.48 4.08 26.49
CA VAL A 148 -9.23 5.31 27.26
C VAL A 148 -7.79 5.81 27.06
N ALA A 149 -6.83 4.90 26.93
CA ALA A 149 -5.44 5.24 26.64
C ALA A 149 -5.24 5.73 25.19
N ALA A 150 -5.90 5.10 24.22
CA ALA A 150 -5.72 5.36 22.79
C ALA A 150 -6.49 6.59 22.29
N ILE A 151 -7.66 6.90 22.86
CA ILE A 151 -8.55 7.97 22.37
C ILE A 151 -8.38 9.23 23.23
N PRO A 152 -7.84 10.33 22.66
CA PRO A 152 -7.63 11.57 23.40
C PRO A 152 -8.92 12.10 24.03
N GLY A 153 -8.88 12.28 25.36
CA GLY A 153 -9.99 12.87 26.11
C GLY A 153 -11.14 11.91 26.44
N LEU A 154 -11.15 10.66 25.95
CA LEU A 154 -12.20 9.68 26.28
C LEU A 154 -12.33 9.47 27.79
N GLY A 155 -11.20 9.37 28.50
CA GLY A 155 -11.17 9.23 29.96
C GLY A 155 -11.84 10.37 30.74
N ASN A 156 -11.98 11.55 30.14
CA ASN A 156 -12.64 12.72 30.75
C ASN A 156 -14.15 12.72 30.57
N LEU A 157 -14.67 11.87 29.68
CA LEU A 157 -16.10 11.73 29.46
C LEU A 157 -16.74 10.94 30.60
N ARG A 158 -18.00 11.25 30.87
CA ARG A 158 -18.84 10.48 31.77
C ARG A 158 -19.29 9.20 31.09
N LEU A 159 -19.57 8.18 31.88
CA LEU A 159 -20.02 6.88 31.38
C LEU A 159 -21.25 6.99 30.46
N GLU A 160 -22.24 7.78 30.86
CA GLU A 160 -23.48 8.09 30.11
C GLU A 160 -23.25 8.78 28.75
N GLN A 161 -22.04 9.31 28.50
CA GLN A 161 -21.67 9.93 27.23
C GLN A 161 -21.03 8.95 26.26
N VAL A 162 -20.83 7.69 26.67
CA VAL A 162 -20.26 6.62 25.85
C VAL A 162 -21.14 5.38 25.96
N PRO A 163 -22.31 5.36 25.27
CA PRO A 163 -23.34 4.33 25.45
C PRO A 163 -22.87 2.87 25.33
N PRO A 164 -21.93 2.51 24.43
CA PRO A 164 -21.42 1.13 24.36
C PRO A 164 -20.69 0.73 25.65
N LEU A 165 -19.91 1.64 26.24
CA LEU A 165 -19.19 1.39 27.49
C LEU A 165 -20.13 1.40 28.70
N GLU A 166 -21.14 2.28 28.70
CA GLU A 166 -22.20 2.25 29.72
C GLU A 166 -22.88 0.89 29.78
N THR A 167 -23.30 0.38 28.62
CA THR A 167 -23.96 -0.92 28.50
C THR A 167 -23.04 -2.02 29.01
N LEU A 168 -21.80 -2.09 28.50
CA LEU A 168 -20.82 -3.11 28.90
C LEU A 168 -20.54 -3.11 30.41
N ILE A 169 -20.31 -1.93 31.00
CA ILE A 169 -19.99 -1.80 32.43
C ILE A 169 -21.21 -2.12 33.30
N SER A 170 -22.41 -1.74 32.87
CA SER A 170 -23.65 -2.02 33.61
C SER A 170 -24.01 -3.51 33.68
N GLU A 171 -23.57 -4.31 32.70
CA GLU A 171 -23.71 -5.77 32.73
C GLU A 171 -22.73 -6.42 33.70
N ALA A 172 -21.53 -5.82 33.86
CA ALA A 172 -20.49 -6.32 34.75
C ALA A 172 -20.66 -5.89 36.22
N LEU A 173 -21.25 -4.72 36.47
CA LEU A 173 -21.44 -4.17 37.82
C LEU A 173 -22.91 -3.93 38.17
N PRO A 174 -23.39 -4.40 39.34
CA PRO A 174 -24.71 -4.03 39.83
C PRO A 174 -24.82 -2.52 40.03
N VAL A 175 -25.90 -1.90 39.56
CA VAL A 175 -26.16 -0.45 39.68
C VAL A 175 -26.04 0.06 41.14
N SER A 176 -26.30 -0.79 42.13
CA SER A 176 -26.09 -0.47 43.56
C SER A 176 -24.65 -0.14 43.92
N SER A 177 -23.67 -0.69 43.20
CA SER A 177 -22.24 -0.39 43.38
C SER A 177 -21.87 1.01 42.88
N LEU A 178 -22.68 1.58 41.99
CA LEU A 178 -22.46 2.92 41.41
C LEU A 178 -23.17 4.03 42.21
N GLN A 179 -24.12 3.69 43.09
CA GLN A 179 -24.92 4.65 43.87
C GLN A 179 -24.11 5.46 44.91
N GLY A 180 -22.89 5.04 45.25
CA GLY A 180 -22.00 5.74 46.18
C GLY A 180 -21.13 6.82 45.53
N LEU A 181 -21.12 6.91 44.20
CA LEU A 181 -20.31 7.86 43.44
C LEU A 181 -21.16 9.10 43.11
N ASN A 182 -20.66 10.30 43.44
CA ASN A 182 -21.34 11.55 43.08
C ASN A 182 -21.38 11.68 41.55
N GLY A 183 -22.58 11.87 40.98
CA GLY A 183 -22.80 11.95 39.52
C GLY A 183 -22.11 13.09 38.78
N ASN A 184 -21.35 13.96 39.47
CA ASN A 184 -20.52 14.98 38.82
C ASN A 184 -19.04 14.57 38.64
N ASP A 185 -18.57 13.52 39.32
CA ASP A 185 -17.16 13.07 39.35
C ASP A 185 -16.94 11.71 38.64
N LEU A 186 -17.97 11.14 38.02
CA LEU A 186 -17.99 9.80 37.41
C LEU A 186 -17.45 9.78 35.96
N THR A 187 -16.26 10.33 35.76
CA THR A 187 -15.55 10.17 34.48
C THR A 187 -15.06 8.74 34.32
N LEU A 188 -14.84 8.30 33.08
CA LEU A 188 -14.28 6.98 32.78
C LEU A 188 -12.93 6.77 33.49
N ALA A 189 -12.06 7.79 33.52
CA ALA A 189 -10.78 7.70 34.22
C ALA A 189 -10.94 7.48 35.74
N ASN A 190 -11.85 8.20 36.39
CA ASN A 190 -12.09 8.04 37.83
C ASN A 190 -12.73 6.68 38.13
N LEU A 191 -13.63 6.21 37.26
CA LEU A 191 -14.26 4.91 37.38
C LEU A 191 -13.25 3.77 37.27
N LEU A 192 -12.32 3.84 36.31
CA LEU A 192 -11.25 2.84 36.14
C LEU A 192 -10.23 2.88 37.28
N ALA A 193 -10.01 4.06 37.90
CA ALA A 193 -9.14 4.17 39.06
C ALA A 193 -9.75 3.49 40.31
N GLU A 194 -11.06 3.62 40.51
CA GLU A 194 -11.78 2.99 41.64
C GLU A 194 -12.04 1.50 41.40
N PHE A 195 -12.33 1.10 40.15
CA PHE A 195 -12.60 -0.28 39.75
C PHE A 195 -11.70 -0.72 38.58
N PRO A 196 -10.42 -1.06 38.86
CA PRO A 196 -9.46 -1.45 37.80
C PRO A 196 -9.91 -2.63 36.94
N ASP A 197 -10.67 -3.57 37.52
CA ASP A 197 -11.18 -4.75 36.79
C ASP A 197 -12.11 -4.39 35.63
N LEU A 198 -12.75 -3.21 35.67
CA LEU A 198 -13.56 -2.70 34.55
C LEU A 198 -12.71 -2.38 33.33
N GLY A 199 -11.46 -2.00 33.54
CA GLY A 199 -10.49 -1.74 32.47
C GLY A 199 -10.28 -2.96 31.59
N GLN A 200 -10.45 -4.16 32.16
CA GLN A 200 -10.23 -5.45 31.49
C GLN A 200 -11.44 -5.93 30.67
N LEU A 201 -12.60 -5.26 30.78
CA LEU A 201 -13.77 -5.61 29.99
C LEU A 201 -13.49 -5.30 28.52
N SER A 202 -13.88 -6.21 27.64
CA SER A 202 -13.70 -6.08 26.19
C SER A 202 -15.05 -5.79 25.55
N LEU A 203 -15.09 -4.91 24.55
CA LEU A 203 -16.32 -4.60 23.81
C LEU A 203 -16.95 -5.84 23.16
N GLY A 204 -16.16 -6.87 22.83
CA GLY A 204 -16.66 -8.14 22.30
C GLY A 204 -17.59 -8.89 23.27
N GLN A 205 -17.55 -8.58 24.57
CA GLN A 205 -18.46 -9.16 25.56
C GLN A 205 -19.92 -8.72 25.39
N LEU A 206 -20.18 -7.62 24.68
CA LEU A 206 -21.52 -7.21 24.27
C LEU A 206 -22.19 -8.21 23.30
N GLY A 207 -21.39 -9.08 22.66
CA GLY A 207 -21.88 -10.01 21.64
C GLY A 207 -22.66 -9.28 20.55
N GLU A 208 -23.86 -9.75 20.23
CA GLU A 208 -24.72 -9.13 19.21
C GLU A 208 -25.15 -7.69 19.53
N GLN A 209 -25.14 -7.29 20.82
CA GLN A 209 -25.54 -5.94 21.22
C GLN A 209 -24.58 -4.88 20.69
N ILE A 210 -23.34 -5.25 20.33
CA ILE A 210 -22.38 -4.33 19.73
C ILE A 210 -22.92 -3.71 18.43
N ASN A 211 -23.81 -4.42 17.72
CA ASN A 211 -24.42 -3.97 16.47
C ASN A 211 -25.56 -2.96 16.69
N ALA A 212 -25.98 -2.72 17.93
CA ALA A 212 -26.98 -1.71 18.27
C ALA A 212 -26.40 -0.29 18.36
N PHE A 213 -25.08 -0.16 18.39
CA PHE A 213 -24.36 1.10 18.49
C PHE A 213 -23.73 1.46 17.15
N ALA A 214 -23.57 2.75 16.88
CA ALA A 214 -22.81 3.27 15.75
C ALA A 214 -21.32 3.42 16.09
N LEU A 215 -20.46 3.50 15.08
CA LEU A 215 -19.03 3.80 15.27
C LEU A 215 -18.80 5.13 16.01
N THR A 216 -19.70 6.10 15.82
CA THR A 216 -19.65 7.44 16.43
C THR A 216 -20.16 7.47 17.88
N ASP A 217 -20.76 6.39 18.38
CA ASP A 217 -21.23 6.31 19.77
C ASP A 217 -20.08 6.17 20.78
N ILE A 218 -18.86 5.92 20.30
CA ILE A 218 -17.63 6.11 21.07
C ILE A 218 -16.93 7.38 20.54
N PRO A 219 -17.05 8.52 21.25
CA PRO A 219 -16.45 9.77 20.80
C PRO A 219 -14.93 9.64 20.61
N GLY A 220 -14.43 10.05 19.45
CA GLY A 220 -13.01 9.99 19.08
C GLY A 220 -12.51 8.66 18.52
N LEU A 221 -13.33 7.60 18.51
CA LEU A 221 -12.96 6.29 17.94
C LEU A 221 -12.61 6.37 16.45
N THR A 222 -13.33 7.22 15.71
CA THR A 222 -13.19 7.34 14.26
C THR A 222 -11.96 8.14 13.83
N ASP A 223 -11.34 8.86 14.76
CA ASP A 223 -10.27 9.83 14.49
C ASP A 223 -8.87 9.24 14.72
N ILE A 224 -8.77 8.21 15.57
CA ILE A 224 -7.51 7.52 15.82
C ILE A 224 -7.10 6.61 14.65
N SER A 225 -5.81 6.49 14.41
CA SER A 225 -5.27 5.58 13.39
C SER A 225 -5.54 4.12 13.76
N LEU A 226 -5.72 3.26 12.76
CA LEU A 226 -5.96 1.82 12.95
C LEU A 226 -4.85 1.16 13.78
N GLN A 227 -3.60 1.61 13.66
CA GLN A 227 -2.48 1.09 14.45
C GLN A 227 -2.62 1.30 15.97
N ASN A 228 -3.48 2.23 16.42
CA ASN A 228 -3.70 2.51 17.83
C ASN A 228 -4.69 1.53 18.47
N PHE A 229 -5.34 0.69 17.68
CA PHE A 229 -6.18 -0.38 18.19
C PHE A 229 -5.34 -1.59 18.56
N GLN A 230 -5.71 -2.26 19.64
CA GLN A 230 -5.10 -3.53 20.01
C GLN A 230 -5.30 -4.56 18.90
N ASP A 231 -4.23 -5.31 18.61
CA ASP A 231 -4.23 -6.41 17.64
C ASP A 231 -4.71 -6.01 16.24
N TRP A 232 -4.59 -4.74 15.87
CA TRP A 232 -5.07 -4.21 14.59
C TRP A 232 -4.61 -5.06 13.40
N GLY A 233 -3.37 -5.57 13.44
CA GLY A 233 -2.78 -6.38 12.39
C GLY A 233 -3.57 -7.65 12.05
N ASN A 234 -4.41 -8.14 12.97
CA ASN A 234 -5.26 -9.31 12.78
C ASN A 234 -6.48 -9.08 11.91
N SER A 235 -6.98 -7.83 11.80
CA SER A 235 -8.19 -7.56 11.03
C SER A 235 -7.95 -7.81 9.56
N THR A 236 -8.94 -8.40 8.91
CA THR A 236 -8.97 -8.50 7.44
C THR A 236 -9.11 -7.13 6.81
N ILE A 237 -8.68 -6.96 5.56
CA ILE A 237 -8.91 -5.70 4.84
C ILE A 237 -10.43 -5.40 4.75
N SER A 238 -11.26 -6.44 4.57
CA SER A 238 -12.73 -6.31 4.59
C SER A 238 -13.33 -6.03 5.98
N GLY A 239 -12.59 -6.28 7.05
CA GLY A 239 -13.03 -6.06 8.43
C GLY A 239 -12.98 -4.60 8.87
N VAL A 240 -12.43 -3.71 8.04
CA VAL A 240 -12.42 -2.27 8.30
C VAL A 240 -13.36 -1.55 7.33
N PRO A 241 -14.41 -0.88 7.84
CA PRO A 241 -15.34 -0.11 7.01
C PRO A 241 -14.63 0.88 6.09
N GLY A 242 -14.91 0.77 4.79
CA GLY A 242 -14.40 1.65 3.75
C GLY A 242 -12.99 1.32 3.22
N LEU A 243 -12.19 0.51 3.92
CA LEU A 243 -10.80 0.25 3.51
C LEU A 243 -10.70 -0.47 2.16
N THR A 244 -11.61 -1.39 1.87
CA THR A 244 -11.63 -2.12 0.59
C THR A 244 -11.86 -1.21 -0.62
N SER A 245 -12.39 -0.01 -0.40
CA SER A 245 -12.71 0.97 -1.45
C SER A 245 -11.59 1.96 -1.70
N VAL A 246 -10.51 1.93 -0.92
CA VAL A 246 -9.36 2.84 -1.09
C VAL A 246 -8.61 2.47 -2.38
N PRO A 247 -8.44 3.41 -3.33
CA PRO A 247 -7.57 3.21 -4.47
C PRO A 247 -6.13 2.90 -4.04
N LEU A 248 -5.47 1.97 -4.72
CA LEU A 248 -4.12 1.53 -4.34
C LEU A 248 -3.06 2.63 -4.51
N ASP A 249 -3.33 3.70 -5.26
CA ASP A 249 -2.50 4.91 -5.33
C ASP A 249 -2.80 5.95 -4.24
N GLN A 250 -3.87 5.76 -3.46
CA GLN A 250 -4.21 6.59 -2.30
C GLN A 250 -3.82 5.92 -0.97
N MET A 251 -3.26 4.70 -1.03
CA MET A 251 -2.66 4.06 0.15
C MET A 251 -1.53 4.92 0.74
N PRO A 252 -1.28 4.88 2.06
CA PRO A 252 -0.26 5.73 2.69
C PRO A 252 1.14 5.51 2.12
N ASN A 253 1.42 4.29 1.65
CA ASN A 253 2.50 4.04 0.69
C ASN A 253 1.91 3.54 -0.64
N PRO A 254 1.75 4.42 -1.64
CA PRO A 254 1.09 4.06 -2.88
C PRO A 254 1.97 3.17 -3.76
N LEU A 255 1.32 2.32 -4.55
CA LEU A 255 2.00 1.51 -5.55
C LEU A 255 2.58 2.39 -6.64
N SER A 256 3.83 2.13 -7.03
CA SER A 256 4.49 2.81 -8.15
C SER A 256 5.25 1.81 -9.00
N GLY A 257 5.17 1.99 -10.32
CA GLY A 257 5.96 1.20 -11.26
C GLY A 257 7.39 1.70 -11.33
N VAL A 258 8.36 0.79 -11.21
CA VAL A 258 9.79 1.10 -11.31
C VAL A 258 10.51 0.09 -12.20
N GLY A 259 11.55 0.53 -12.90
CA GLY A 259 12.46 -0.35 -13.64
C GLY A 259 12.13 -0.50 -15.13
N ALA A 260 12.68 -1.52 -15.78
CA ALA A 260 12.72 -1.59 -17.23
C ALA A 260 11.39 -2.05 -17.85
N ILE A 261 11.15 -1.63 -19.09
CA ILE A 261 10.08 -2.13 -19.95
C ILE A 261 10.71 -3.05 -21.00
N GLY A 262 10.19 -4.26 -21.14
CA GLY A 262 10.62 -5.23 -22.14
C GLY A 262 9.53 -5.45 -23.19
N GLN A 263 9.91 -5.48 -24.47
CA GLN A 263 9.02 -5.96 -25.52
C GLN A 263 9.05 -7.49 -25.54
N ILE A 264 7.89 -8.12 -25.49
CA ILE A 264 7.76 -9.58 -25.62
C ILE A 264 8.11 -9.95 -27.07
N ASP A 265 9.16 -10.74 -27.26
CA ASP A 265 9.57 -11.25 -28.57
C ASP A 265 8.80 -12.53 -28.88
N MET A 266 8.99 -13.54 -28.03
CA MET A 266 8.38 -14.86 -28.18
C MET A 266 7.86 -15.40 -26.85
N VAL A 267 6.78 -16.17 -26.94
CA VAL A 267 6.20 -16.93 -25.83
C VAL A 267 6.49 -18.41 -26.05
N TYR A 268 7.17 -19.04 -25.10
CA TYR A 268 7.55 -20.45 -25.20
C TYR A 268 6.91 -21.29 -24.11
N GLY A 269 6.36 -22.44 -24.49
CA GLY A 269 5.75 -23.41 -23.57
C GLY A 269 6.77 -24.29 -22.84
N GLN A 270 6.26 -25.34 -22.20
CA GLN A 270 7.05 -26.24 -21.34
C GLN A 270 8.01 -27.17 -22.10
N ALA A 271 8.09 -27.11 -23.43
CA ALA A 271 9.05 -27.91 -24.19
C ALA A 271 10.49 -27.41 -24.02
N GLU A 272 10.66 -26.14 -23.63
CA GLU A 272 11.95 -25.50 -23.48
C GLU A 272 12.72 -25.98 -22.25
N THR A 273 14.05 -25.98 -22.33
CA THR A 273 14.96 -26.44 -21.28
C THR A 273 16.21 -25.54 -21.22
N GLN A 274 17.01 -25.67 -20.16
CA GLN A 274 18.36 -25.09 -20.06
C GLN A 274 18.43 -23.57 -20.31
N ARG A 275 17.51 -22.81 -19.71
CA ARG A 275 17.45 -21.34 -19.80
C ARG A 275 18.30 -20.71 -18.70
N GLN A 276 19.43 -20.12 -19.08
CA GLN A 276 20.42 -19.57 -18.15
C GLN A 276 20.42 -18.03 -18.09
N SER A 277 19.76 -17.35 -19.04
CA SER A 277 19.76 -15.88 -19.13
C SER A 277 18.45 -15.31 -18.58
N THR A 278 18.08 -15.73 -17.37
CA THR A 278 16.78 -15.39 -16.79
C THR A 278 16.76 -14.03 -16.11
N ILE A 279 15.58 -13.44 -15.99
CA ILE A 279 15.28 -12.27 -15.16
C ILE A 279 14.27 -12.59 -14.05
N SER A 280 13.98 -13.87 -13.81
CA SER A 280 12.98 -14.33 -12.84
C SER A 280 13.63 -14.96 -11.62
N GLY A 281 13.03 -14.76 -10.45
CA GLY A 281 13.45 -15.44 -9.22
C GLY A 281 12.74 -14.92 -7.98
N SER A 282 13.51 -14.67 -6.94
CA SER A 282 13.06 -14.13 -5.66
C SER A 282 14.09 -13.15 -5.10
N LYS A 283 13.71 -12.40 -4.07
CA LYS A 283 14.69 -11.57 -3.34
C LYS A 283 15.78 -12.43 -2.68
N GLN A 284 15.43 -13.63 -2.24
CA GLN A 284 16.36 -14.53 -1.56
C GLN A 284 17.31 -15.25 -2.52
N ALA A 285 16.80 -15.77 -3.65
CA ALA A 285 17.58 -16.51 -4.63
C ALA A 285 18.25 -15.61 -5.68
N GLY A 286 17.89 -14.32 -5.71
CA GLY A 286 18.21 -13.39 -6.80
C GLY A 286 17.22 -13.51 -7.96
N PHE A 287 17.27 -12.57 -8.90
CA PHE A 287 16.37 -12.52 -10.05
C PHE A 287 17.00 -13.09 -11.34
N GLN A 288 18.00 -13.96 -11.22
CA GLN A 288 18.66 -14.62 -12.37
C GLN A 288 18.73 -16.14 -12.14
N VAL A 289 17.66 -16.71 -11.58
CA VAL A 289 17.63 -18.15 -11.28
C VAL A 289 17.48 -18.93 -12.59
N PRO A 290 18.42 -19.80 -12.95
CA PRO A 290 18.33 -20.57 -14.19
C PRO A 290 17.19 -21.58 -14.14
N CYS A 291 16.67 -21.97 -15.29
CA CYS A 291 15.68 -23.03 -15.44
C CYS A 291 16.25 -24.19 -16.25
N GLU A 292 16.18 -25.39 -15.69
CA GLU A 292 16.82 -26.58 -16.26
C GLU A 292 15.88 -27.37 -17.17
N GLU A 293 14.63 -27.55 -16.76
CA GLU A 293 13.60 -28.36 -17.42
C GLU A 293 12.24 -27.66 -17.40
N SER A 294 11.39 -27.96 -18.40
CA SER A 294 10.02 -27.45 -18.51
C SER A 294 9.88 -25.93 -18.40
N CYS A 295 10.80 -25.21 -19.05
CA CYS A 295 11.00 -23.79 -18.89
C CYS A 295 10.00 -22.98 -19.71
N ALA A 296 8.70 -23.05 -19.41
CA ALA A 296 7.74 -22.14 -19.99
C ALA A 296 8.10 -20.69 -19.60
N HIS A 297 8.23 -19.79 -20.59
CA HIS A 297 8.75 -18.44 -20.38
C HIS A 297 8.34 -17.46 -21.48
N VAL A 298 8.59 -16.19 -21.20
CA VAL A 298 8.64 -15.11 -22.20
C VAL A 298 10.09 -14.74 -22.45
N GLU A 299 10.46 -14.57 -23.72
CA GLU A 299 11.72 -13.95 -24.13
C GLU A 299 11.51 -12.49 -24.56
N PHE A 300 12.42 -11.60 -24.17
CA PHE A 300 12.32 -10.16 -24.47
C PHE A 300 13.24 -9.71 -25.61
N ALA A 301 12.80 -8.69 -26.35
CA ALA A 301 13.57 -7.99 -27.38
C ALA A 301 13.54 -6.46 -27.21
N GLY A 302 14.31 -5.77 -28.06
CA GLY A 302 14.23 -4.32 -28.27
C GLY A 302 14.90 -3.46 -27.19
N THR A 303 14.82 -3.85 -25.92
CA THR A 303 15.33 -3.04 -24.80
C THR A 303 16.77 -3.43 -24.44
N PRO A 304 17.73 -2.49 -24.46
CA PRO A 304 19.11 -2.75 -24.01
C PRO A 304 19.13 -3.32 -22.59
N GLY A 305 19.77 -4.48 -22.40
CA GLY A 305 19.81 -5.19 -21.12
C GLY A 305 18.71 -6.26 -20.93
N LEU A 306 17.67 -6.27 -21.77
CA LEU A 306 16.62 -7.29 -21.78
C LEU A 306 16.62 -8.19 -23.01
N HIS A 307 17.29 -7.78 -24.09
CA HIS A 307 17.30 -8.59 -25.31
C HIS A 307 17.84 -10.01 -25.05
N GLY A 308 17.06 -11.03 -25.41
CA GLY A 308 17.36 -12.45 -25.20
C GLY A 308 17.30 -12.89 -23.72
N LYS A 309 16.72 -12.07 -22.83
CA LYS A 309 16.44 -12.45 -21.44
C LYS A 309 15.12 -13.19 -21.32
N GLN A 310 15.09 -14.21 -20.46
CA GLN A 310 13.91 -15.02 -20.22
C GLN A 310 13.26 -14.71 -18.87
N TRP A 311 11.94 -14.49 -18.83
CA TRP A 311 11.19 -14.53 -17.58
C TRP A 311 10.46 -15.86 -17.49
N ILE A 312 10.89 -16.73 -16.58
CA ILE A 312 10.35 -18.08 -16.40
C ILE A 312 9.00 -18.03 -15.65
N SER A 313 8.07 -18.91 -15.99
CA SER A 313 6.77 -19.03 -15.32
C SER A 313 6.88 -19.58 -13.90
N GLY A 314 6.12 -18.94 -13.00
CA GLY A 314 5.95 -19.39 -11.62
C GLY A 314 5.17 -20.69 -11.49
N GLN A 315 4.41 -21.09 -12.52
CA GLN A 315 3.72 -22.38 -12.54
C GLN A 315 4.69 -23.56 -12.67
N VAL A 316 5.81 -23.37 -13.37
CA VAL A 316 6.78 -24.43 -13.67
C VAL A 316 8.00 -24.39 -12.76
N GLN A 317 8.29 -23.24 -12.15
CA GLN A 317 9.46 -23.06 -11.30
C GLN A 317 9.13 -22.38 -9.97
N GLN A 318 9.44 -23.09 -8.88
CA GLN A 318 9.48 -22.58 -7.52
C GLN A 318 10.94 -22.29 -7.13
N VAL A 319 11.17 -21.28 -6.31
CA VAL A 319 12.49 -20.86 -5.85
C VAL A 319 12.47 -20.59 -4.34
N PRO A 320 13.62 -20.70 -3.64
CA PRO A 320 13.70 -20.29 -2.25
C PRO A 320 13.20 -18.85 -2.05
N GLY A 321 12.34 -18.64 -1.07
CA GLY A 321 11.75 -17.33 -0.76
C GLY A 321 11.64 -17.05 0.72
N GLY A 322 11.17 -15.84 1.02
CA GLY A 322 11.07 -15.34 2.38
C GLY A 322 12.40 -14.94 2.99
N GLU A 323 12.33 -14.42 4.20
CA GLU A 323 13.42 -13.82 4.95
C GLU A 323 13.24 -14.11 6.44
N GLY A 324 14.35 -14.21 7.18
CA GLY A 324 14.32 -14.38 8.63
C GLY A 324 13.64 -15.67 9.07
N PHE A 325 13.04 -15.65 10.27
CA PHE A 325 12.37 -16.81 10.83
C PHE A 325 11.14 -17.20 9.99
N LEU A 326 10.41 -16.24 9.43
CA LEU A 326 9.21 -16.49 8.64
C LEU A 326 9.46 -17.18 7.29
N SER A 327 10.72 -17.36 6.88
CA SER A 327 11.05 -18.05 5.64
C SER A 327 10.65 -19.53 5.61
N PHE A 328 10.23 -20.15 6.72
CA PHE A 328 9.78 -21.56 6.69
C PHE A 328 8.39 -21.73 6.05
N ALA A 329 7.57 -20.67 6.04
CA ALA A 329 6.21 -20.74 5.52
C ALA A 329 6.21 -21.24 4.07
N ASN A 330 5.20 -22.03 3.69
CA ASN A 330 5.14 -22.68 2.37
C ASN A 330 6.41 -23.50 2.00
N GLY A 331 7.07 -24.11 3.00
CA GLY A 331 8.31 -24.85 2.79
C GLY A 331 9.50 -23.97 2.37
N GLY A 332 9.40 -22.66 2.58
CA GLY A 332 10.39 -21.67 2.13
C GLY A 332 10.51 -21.52 0.63
N GLN A 333 9.44 -21.83 -0.10
CA GLN A 333 9.38 -21.69 -1.55
C GLN A 333 8.33 -20.66 -1.96
N GLU A 334 8.60 -20.00 -3.06
CA GLU A 334 7.65 -19.14 -3.78
C GLU A 334 7.80 -19.33 -5.29
N PRO A 335 6.75 -19.06 -6.08
CA PRO A 335 6.87 -19.01 -7.52
C PRO A 335 7.92 -17.98 -7.95
N THR A 336 8.69 -18.32 -8.98
CA THR A 336 9.62 -17.39 -9.61
C THR A 336 8.87 -16.19 -10.19
N GLY A 337 9.42 -14.98 -10.05
CA GLY A 337 8.74 -13.77 -10.49
C GLY A 337 9.54 -12.49 -10.24
N ARG A 338 8.84 -11.36 -10.21
CA ARG A 338 9.41 -10.00 -10.14
C ARG A 338 8.57 -9.07 -9.27
N HIS A 339 9.15 -7.93 -8.90
CA HIS A 339 8.51 -6.87 -8.09
C HIS A 339 8.47 -5.53 -8.84
N PRO A 340 7.79 -5.45 -10.01
CA PRO A 340 7.72 -4.21 -10.78
C PRO A 340 6.99 -3.07 -10.06
N PHE A 341 6.19 -3.39 -9.03
CA PHE A 341 5.34 -2.45 -8.29
C PHE A 341 5.66 -2.40 -6.79
N GLY A 342 6.89 -2.76 -6.40
CA GLY A 342 7.32 -2.83 -5.01
C GLY A 342 6.92 -4.13 -4.30
N ASP A 343 6.89 -4.07 -2.98
CA ASP A 343 6.94 -5.26 -2.11
C ASP A 343 5.57 -5.78 -1.66
N ALA A 344 4.48 -5.06 -1.98
CA ALA A 344 3.13 -5.45 -1.58
C ALA A 344 2.74 -6.84 -2.12
N PHE A 345 3.21 -7.18 -3.32
CA PHE A 345 3.01 -8.47 -3.96
C PHE A 345 4.12 -8.74 -4.97
N LYS A 346 4.29 -10.01 -5.31
CA LYS A 346 5.10 -10.47 -6.43
C LYS A 346 4.22 -10.66 -7.67
N VAL A 347 4.71 -10.23 -8.83
CA VAL A 347 4.13 -10.53 -10.14
C VAL A 347 4.84 -11.76 -10.71
N THR A 348 4.07 -12.76 -11.13
CA THR A 348 4.58 -13.99 -11.73
C THR A 348 3.94 -14.19 -13.11
N LEU A 349 4.68 -14.74 -14.07
CA LEU A 349 4.02 -15.31 -15.25
C LEU A 349 3.32 -16.59 -14.81
N TRP A 350 2.06 -16.73 -15.21
CA TRP A 350 1.22 -17.83 -14.74
C TRP A 350 0.88 -18.74 -15.91
N ASP A 351 -0.15 -18.41 -16.69
CA ASP A 351 -0.59 -19.22 -17.83
C ASP A 351 0.17 -18.81 -19.09
N ILE A 352 0.77 -19.79 -19.77
CA ILE A 352 1.53 -19.58 -21.01
C ILE A 352 0.90 -20.40 -22.12
N ASP A 353 0.57 -19.74 -23.23
CA ASP A 353 0.08 -20.38 -24.45
C ASP A 353 0.95 -19.95 -25.65
N GLU A 354 1.95 -20.77 -25.95
CA GLU A 354 2.84 -20.63 -27.10
C GLU A 354 2.08 -20.65 -28.44
N SER A 355 0.95 -21.38 -28.52
CA SER A 355 0.21 -21.51 -29.79
C SER A 355 -0.51 -20.22 -30.20
N SER A 356 -0.93 -19.43 -29.22
CA SER A 356 -1.54 -18.11 -29.43
C SER A 356 -0.57 -16.96 -29.21
N GLY A 357 0.66 -17.24 -28.74
CA GLY A 357 1.65 -16.23 -28.38
C GLY A 357 1.18 -15.37 -27.20
N THR A 358 0.48 -15.96 -26.23
CA THR A 358 -0.11 -15.23 -25.09
C THR A 358 0.39 -15.71 -23.73
N VAL A 359 0.42 -14.79 -22.77
CA VAL A 359 0.82 -15.06 -21.39
C VAL A 359 -0.05 -14.26 -20.42
N SER A 360 -0.48 -14.91 -19.33
CA SER A 360 -1.14 -14.25 -18.19
C SER A 360 -0.15 -14.05 -17.04
N THR A 361 -0.46 -13.08 -16.18
CA THR A 361 0.26 -12.85 -14.93
C THR A 361 -0.64 -13.05 -13.72
N ALA A 362 -0.02 -13.37 -12.59
CA ALA A 362 -0.69 -13.48 -11.31
C ALA A 362 0.05 -12.70 -10.22
N LEU A 363 -0.72 -12.24 -9.23
CA LEU A 363 -0.18 -11.66 -8.00
C LEU A 363 -0.08 -12.74 -6.91
N PHE A 364 1.01 -12.68 -6.17
CA PHE A 364 1.22 -13.45 -4.94
C PHE A 364 1.56 -12.50 -3.81
N PHE A 365 0.94 -12.66 -2.65
CA PHE A 365 1.15 -11.85 -1.46
C PHE A 365 1.95 -12.63 -0.41
N ARG A 366 2.55 -11.90 0.54
CA ARG A 366 3.33 -12.44 1.66
C ARG A 366 2.93 -11.75 2.96
N MET A 367 3.36 -12.32 4.07
CA MET A 367 3.36 -11.65 5.37
C MET A 367 4.76 -11.19 5.72
N CYS A 368 4.86 -10.06 6.40
CA CYS A 368 6.11 -9.58 6.97
C CYS A 368 5.88 -9.19 8.42
N GLN A 369 6.83 -9.53 9.30
CA GLN A 369 6.93 -8.96 10.64
C GLN A 369 8.29 -8.32 10.79
N ARG A 370 8.33 -7.00 10.60
CA ARG A 370 9.52 -6.20 10.85
C ARG A 370 9.45 -5.66 12.27
N GLY A 371 10.40 -6.08 13.09
CA GLY A 371 10.41 -5.82 14.52
C GLY A 371 10.76 -4.37 14.87
N GLY A 372 10.26 -3.90 16.03
CA GLY A 372 10.59 -2.64 16.71
C GLY A 372 11.54 -2.87 17.89
N PHE A 373 11.94 -1.84 18.66
CA PHE A 373 12.97 -1.98 19.71
C PHE A 373 12.67 -3.08 20.74
N LEU A 374 11.38 -3.36 20.95
CA LEU A 374 10.86 -4.37 21.88
C LEU A 374 10.34 -5.65 21.20
N SER A 375 10.31 -5.72 19.87
CA SER A 375 9.84 -6.91 19.12
C SER A 375 10.88 -7.39 18.11
N PRO A 376 11.19 -8.69 18.04
CA PRO A 376 12.18 -9.20 17.10
C PRO A 376 11.73 -9.01 15.65
N ASP A 377 12.67 -8.69 14.75
CA ASP A 377 12.42 -8.80 13.30
C ASP A 377 12.40 -10.29 12.94
N LEU A 378 11.22 -10.77 12.57
CA LEU A 378 10.99 -12.17 12.19
C LEU A 378 11.08 -12.36 10.67
N GLY A 379 11.30 -11.28 9.92
CA GLY A 379 11.47 -11.27 8.47
C GLY A 379 10.13 -11.35 7.75
N CYS A 380 10.10 -12.07 6.64
CA CYS A 380 8.92 -12.20 5.79
C CYS A 380 8.74 -13.65 5.35
N THR A 381 7.50 -14.06 5.14
CA THR A 381 7.22 -15.31 4.45
C THR A 381 7.61 -15.20 2.97
N PRO A 382 7.71 -16.34 2.26
CA PRO A 382 7.65 -16.30 0.82
C PRO A 382 6.34 -15.67 0.31
N TYR A 383 6.31 -15.27 -0.96
CA TYR A 383 5.08 -14.85 -1.65
C TYR A 383 4.28 -16.08 -2.07
N PHE A 384 3.35 -16.53 -1.23
CA PHE A 384 2.60 -17.78 -1.43
C PHE A 384 1.08 -17.61 -1.40
N ILE A 385 0.56 -16.46 -0.96
CA ILE A 385 -0.89 -16.21 -0.95
C ILE A 385 -1.31 -15.78 -2.36
N GLY A 386 -1.91 -16.69 -3.11
CA GLY A 386 -2.22 -16.50 -4.53
C GLY A 386 -2.65 -17.82 -5.17
N PRO A 387 -2.72 -17.87 -6.51
CA PRO A 387 -2.55 -16.77 -7.45
C PRO A 387 -3.82 -15.92 -7.54
N VAL A 388 -3.63 -14.60 -7.66
CA VAL A 388 -4.70 -13.65 -8.03
C VAL A 388 -4.50 -13.25 -9.49
N PRO A 389 -5.47 -13.49 -10.39
CA PRO A 389 -5.36 -13.12 -11.80
C PRO A 389 -5.06 -11.63 -11.96
N PHE A 390 -4.21 -11.28 -12.92
CA PHE A 390 -3.80 -9.89 -13.10
C PHE A 390 -3.88 -9.44 -14.56
N MET A 391 -2.77 -9.34 -15.28
CA MET A 391 -2.75 -8.86 -16.67
C MET A 391 -2.44 -9.97 -17.66
N THR A 392 -3.03 -9.88 -18.86
CA THR A 392 -2.68 -10.70 -20.02
C THR A 392 -1.86 -9.88 -21.02
N TYR A 393 -0.87 -10.52 -21.62
CA TYR A 393 -0.04 -9.98 -22.69
C TYR A 393 0.02 -10.94 -23.87
N ARG A 394 0.44 -10.41 -25.01
CA ARG A 394 0.81 -11.20 -26.19
C ARG A 394 2.19 -10.81 -26.71
N GLU A 395 2.73 -11.61 -27.61
CA GLU A 395 3.90 -11.24 -28.40
C GLU A 395 3.76 -9.82 -28.97
N THR A 396 4.88 -9.10 -29.02
CA THR A 396 5.01 -7.67 -29.37
C THR A 396 4.50 -6.67 -28.35
N ASP A 397 3.74 -7.08 -27.32
CA ASP A 397 3.35 -6.19 -26.23
C ASP A 397 4.58 -5.76 -25.41
N PHE A 398 4.47 -4.59 -24.78
CA PHE A 398 5.46 -4.11 -23.82
C PHE A 398 4.99 -4.37 -22.39
N MET A 399 5.87 -4.95 -21.59
CA MET A 399 5.63 -5.33 -20.21
C MET A 399 6.62 -4.63 -19.28
N LEU A 400 6.12 -4.09 -18.16
CA LEU A 400 6.98 -3.60 -17.09
C LEU A 400 7.57 -4.79 -16.34
N VAL A 401 8.90 -4.95 -16.38
CA VAL A 401 9.59 -6.12 -15.80
C VAL A 401 10.28 -5.82 -14.48
N GLY A 402 10.26 -4.58 -13.99
CA GLY A 402 10.92 -4.20 -12.74
C GLY A 402 12.40 -3.85 -12.91
N VAL A 403 13.07 -3.55 -11.80
CA VAL A 403 14.50 -3.19 -11.76
C VAL A 403 15.37 -4.39 -12.16
N LEU A 404 16.36 -4.19 -13.03
CA LEU A 404 17.34 -5.20 -13.43
C LEU A 404 18.58 -5.10 -12.52
N GLU A 405 19.00 -6.21 -11.91
CA GLU A 405 20.22 -6.22 -11.10
C GLU A 405 21.46 -6.11 -12.02
N GLY A 406 22.35 -5.15 -11.74
CA GLY A 406 23.58 -4.93 -12.52
C GLY A 406 24.02 -3.47 -12.72
N GLY A 407 23.25 -2.48 -12.26
CA GLY A 407 23.70 -1.08 -12.16
C GLY A 407 24.41 -0.83 -10.83
N SER A 408 25.74 -0.74 -10.84
CA SER A 408 26.54 -0.34 -9.68
C SER A 408 26.09 1.02 -9.12
N GLY A 409 25.81 1.07 -7.82
CA GLY A 409 25.85 2.27 -6.95
C GLY A 409 25.55 3.62 -7.59
N GLY A 410 24.28 4.02 -7.58
CA GLY A 410 23.85 5.36 -7.97
C GLY A 410 22.36 5.36 -8.26
N GLN A 411 21.60 6.04 -7.41
CA GLN A 411 20.17 6.28 -7.56
C GLN A 411 19.84 6.75 -8.98
N ALA A 412 18.98 6.00 -9.67
CA ALA A 412 18.10 6.50 -10.71
C ALA A 412 16.73 5.83 -10.52
N THR A 413 16.09 6.13 -9.40
CA THR A 413 14.69 5.79 -9.14
C THR A 413 13.81 6.85 -9.81
N SER A 414 13.66 6.76 -11.14
CA SER A 414 12.66 7.54 -11.86
C SER A 414 11.32 6.79 -11.79
N ASN A 415 10.35 7.37 -11.07
CA ASN A 415 8.94 6.97 -11.17
C ASN A 415 8.48 7.11 -12.63
N LEU A 416 7.68 6.16 -13.10
CA LEU A 416 7.10 6.20 -14.45
C LEU A 416 6.11 7.37 -14.60
N PRO A 417 6.31 8.31 -15.54
CA PRO A 417 5.31 9.32 -15.85
C PRO A 417 4.13 8.67 -16.61
N VAL A 418 2.91 8.86 -16.10
CA VAL A 418 1.67 8.45 -16.77
C VAL A 418 1.38 9.41 -17.92
N VAL A 419 1.05 8.89 -19.10
CA VAL A 419 0.69 9.72 -20.26
C VAL A 419 -0.83 9.77 -20.38
N SER A 420 -1.44 10.94 -20.20
CA SER A 420 -2.87 11.14 -20.42
C SER A 420 -3.20 10.99 -21.91
N ALA A 421 -3.95 9.95 -22.27
CA ALA A 421 -4.39 9.73 -23.65
C ALA A 421 -5.59 10.64 -23.99
N SER A 422 -5.36 11.68 -24.78
CA SER A 422 -6.44 12.42 -25.46
C SER A 422 -7.00 11.58 -26.61
N SER A 423 -8.31 11.37 -26.61
CA SER A 423 -9.06 10.62 -27.62
C SER A 423 -9.03 11.30 -29.00
N GLY A 424 -8.55 10.58 -30.02
CA GLY A 424 -8.52 11.07 -31.41
C GLY A 424 -8.44 9.95 -32.47
N GLY A 425 -9.60 9.35 -32.76
CA GLY A 425 -10.05 8.84 -34.07
C GLY A 425 -9.17 7.92 -34.94
N LEU A 426 -9.55 6.64 -35.01
CA LEU A 426 -9.16 5.68 -36.07
C LEU A 426 -9.77 6.05 -37.44
N GLY A 427 -9.00 5.97 -38.53
CA GLY A 427 -9.55 5.94 -39.91
C GLY A 427 -8.61 6.06 -41.12
N HIS A 428 -8.09 4.91 -41.60
CA HIS A 428 -7.78 4.55 -43.02
C HIS A 428 -6.54 5.11 -43.80
N PRO A 429 -6.05 4.39 -44.84
CA PRO A 429 -4.61 4.14 -45.07
C PRO A 429 -3.96 4.78 -46.32
N ALA A 430 -2.62 4.72 -46.30
CA ALA A 430 -1.64 4.59 -47.39
C ALA A 430 -1.19 5.82 -48.23
N SER A 431 0.14 5.95 -48.24
CA SER A 431 1.05 6.64 -49.18
C SER A 431 1.15 8.17 -49.17
N GLN A 432 2.25 8.68 -48.61
CA GLN A 432 3.35 9.28 -49.40
C GLN A 432 4.55 9.67 -48.52
N ARG A 433 5.73 9.51 -49.12
CA ARG A 433 7.07 9.72 -48.57
C ARG A 433 7.40 11.21 -48.47
N ALA A 434 7.79 11.70 -47.30
CA ALA A 434 8.73 12.82 -47.12
C ALA A 434 9.28 12.84 -45.67
N GLN A 435 10.58 13.05 -45.56
CA GLN A 435 11.38 13.13 -44.34
C GLN A 435 11.27 14.51 -43.65
N PRO A 436 11.88 14.72 -42.48
CA PRO A 436 11.28 15.33 -41.30
C PRO A 436 11.38 16.86 -41.29
N GLN A 437 10.37 17.51 -40.74
CA GLN A 437 10.49 18.87 -40.23
C GLN A 437 9.95 18.91 -38.80
N ALA A 438 10.79 19.47 -37.94
CA ALA A 438 10.47 19.80 -36.56
C ALA A 438 9.16 20.57 -36.49
N ALA A 439 8.25 20.08 -35.67
CA ALA A 439 7.03 20.75 -35.27
C ALA A 439 6.81 20.39 -33.81
N ASP A 440 6.41 21.27 -32.91
CA ASP A 440 6.32 22.72 -32.89
C ASP A 440 6.06 22.98 -31.40
N LEU A 441 6.85 23.81 -30.71
CA LEU A 441 6.69 24.11 -29.28
C LEU A 441 5.41 24.93 -28.97
N SER A 442 4.49 25.01 -29.94
CA SER A 442 3.35 25.91 -29.98
C SER A 442 2.06 25.32 -29.41
N SER A 443 2.03 24.06 -28.97
CA SER A 443 0.81 23.41 -28.43
C SER A 443 0.78 23.25 -26.91
N LEU A 444 1.70 23.89 -26.18
CA LEU A 444 1.65 23.92 -24.71
C LEU A 444 0.81 25.11 -24.25
N GLN A 445 -0.34 24.85 -23.62
CA GLN A 445 -1.19 25.91 -23.08
C GLN A 445 -0.60 26.49 -21.77
N PRO A 446 -0.76 27.81 -21.53
CA PRO A 446 -0.52 28.43 -20.22
C PRO A 446 -1.43 27.81 -19.15
N CYS A 447 -0.96 27.69 -17.91
CA CYS A 447 -1.79 27.28 -16.79
C CYS A 447 -2.99 28.23 -16.63
N GLU A 448 -4.18 27.78 -17.04
CA GLU A 448 -5.43 28.42 -16.67
C GLU A 448 -5.84 27.95 -15.27
N PRO A 449 -6.53 28.79 -14.48
CA PRO A 449 -7.01 28.40 -13.15
C PRO A 449 -7.96 27.21 -13.27
N SER A 450 -7.67 26.11 -12.57
CA SER A 450 -8.62 25.01 -12.42
C SER A 450 -9.76 25.47 -11.50
N GLU A 451 -11.00 25.15 -11.85
CA GLU A 451 -12.15 25.40 -10.96
C GLU A 451 -12.10 24.56 -9.67
N ASP A 452 -11.21 23.56 -9.62
CA ASP A 452 -11.02 22.62 -8.50
C ASP A 452 -9.63 22.76 -7.84
N GLY A 453 -9.38 23.86 -7.14
CA GLY A 453 -8.36 23.96 -6.08
C GLY A 453 -6.90 23.54 -6.40
N LEU A 454 -6.07 23.49 -5.35
CA LEU A 454 -4.64 23.14 -5.41
C LEU A 454 -4.45 21.62 -5.39
N ASP A 455 -3.76 21.03 -6.38
CA ASP A 455 -3.40 19.61 -6.39
C ASP A 455 -2.21 19.33 -5.45
N LEU A 456 -2.53 18.92 -4.23
CA LEU A 456 -1.54 18.58 -3.20
C LEU A 456 -0.67 17.37 -3.56
N GLY A 457 -1.14 16.45 -4.41
CA GLY A 457 -0.36 15.31 -4.88
C GLY A 457 0.75 15.73 -5.84
N SER A 458 0.42 16.61 -6.78
CA SER A 458 1.40 17.23 -7.69
C SER A 458 2.39 18.14 -6.97
N LEU A 459 1.93 18.86 -5.93
CA LEU A 459 2.79 19.72 -5.11
C LEU A 459 3.76 18.91 -4.25
N SER A 460 3.28 17.85 -3.61
CA SER A 460 4.13 16.92 -2.86
C SER A 460 5.19 16.28 -3.77
N THR A 461 4.80 15.85 -4.98
CA THR A 461 5.73 15.30 -5.98
C THR A 461 6.80 16.32 -6.39
N ALA A 462 6.40 17.55 -6.68
CA ALA A 462 7.30 18.65 -7.03
C ALA A 462 8.28 18.97 -5.88
N ILE A 463 7.80 19.04 -4.63
CA ILE A 463 8.63 19.30 -3.46
C ILE A 463 9.59 18.16 -3.18
N SER A 464 9.17 16.91 -3.38
CA SER A 464 10.04 15.73 -3.25
C SER A 464 11.22 15.78 -4.23
N THR A 465 11.10 16.47 -5.36
CA THR A 465 12.19 16.64 -6.34
C THR A 465 13.27 17.59 -5.84
N PHE A 466 12.92 18.58 -5.02
CA PHE A 466 13.87 19.57 -4.45
C PHE A 466 14.33 19.27 -3.03
N SER A 467 13.63 18.36 -2.34
CA SER A 467 13.79 18.11 -0.91
C SER A 467 14.56 16.84 -0.60
N ARG A 468 14.92 16.04 -1.61
CA ARG A 468 15.69 14.80 -1.47
C ARG A 468 17.14 15.09 -1.14
N TYR A 469 17.53 14.78 0.09
CA TYR A 469 18.93 14.75 0.48
C TYR A 469 19.56 13.38 0.14
N PRO A 470 20.84 13.34 -0.26
CA PRO A 470 21.51 12.10 -0.65
C PRO A 470 21.76 11.14 0.52
N THR A 471 21.60 11.61 1.76
CA THR A 471 21.82 10.81 2.98
C THR A 471 20.58 10.85 3.88
N ALA A 472 20.23 9.70 4.47
CA ALA A 472 19.13 9.56 5.42
C ALA A 472 19.38 10.28 6.76
N ILE A 473 20.60 10.75 7.01
CA ILE A 473 20.98 11.45 8.24
C ILE A 473 21.58 12.79 7.84
N GLY A 474 21.08 13.87 8.45
CA GLY A 474 21.66 15.20 8.30
C GLY A 474 22.37 15.72 9.55
N PRO A 475 22.90 16.94 9.47
CA PRO A 475 23.65 17.53 10.57
C PRO A 475 22.79 17.71 11.83
N TYR A 476 23.44 17.63 12.99
CA TYR A 476 22.83 18.02 14.27
C TYR A 476 22.85 19.53 14.41
N GLY A 477 21.76 20.08 14.92
CA GLY A 477 21.62 21.49 15.20
C GLY A 477 20.49 21.76 16.17
N CYS A 478 20.43 22.99 16.67
CA CYS A 478 19.33 23.45 17.50
C CYS A 478 18.64 24.64 16.83
N ASP A 479 17.33 24.75 17.01
CA ASP A 479 16.58 25.92 16.56
C ASP A 479 16.81 27.14 17.49
N ALA A 480 16.20 28.28 17.15
CA ALA A 480 16.33 29.52 17.93
C ALA A 480 15.64 29.43 19.31
N GLN A 481 14.80 28.43 19.51
CA GLN A 481 14.06 28.14 20.74
C GLN A 481 14.82 27.16 21.66
N GLY A 482 15.94 26.61 21.17
CA GLY A 482 16.80 25.69 21.93
C GLY A 482 16.41 24.23 21.79
N HIS A 483 15.49 23.87 20.88
CA HIS A 483 15.19 22.47 20.58
C HIS A 483 16.31 21.91 19.71
N CYS A 484 16.97 20.87 20.20
CA CYS A 484 18.11 20.26 19.52
C CYS A 484 17.72 18.95 18.86
N GLY A 485 18.34 18.65 17.72
CA GLY A 485 18.03 17.44 16.99
C GLY A 485 18.81 17.30 15.69
N ARG A 486 18.44 16.29 14.89
CA ARG A 486 19.03 16.02 13.58
C ARG A 486 17.94 16.00 12.52
N ARG A 487 18.35 16.26 11.27
CA ARG A 487 17.51 15.95 10.12
C ARG A 487 17.45 14.44 9.92
N LEU A 488 16.25 13.91 9.78
CA LEU A 488 15.98 12.48 9.63
C LEU A 488 15.33 12.22 8.26
N GLY A 489 15.88 11.24 7.55
CA GLY A 489 15.31 10.71 6.31
C GLY A 489 15.74 11.44 5.05
N GLN A 490 14.96 11.27 3.98
CA GLN A 490 15.23 11.89 2.69
C GLN A 490 14.59 13.29 2.55
N TYR A 491 13.71 13.69 3.47
CA TYR A 491 13.02 14.98 3.49
C TYR A 491 13.64 15.95 4.53
N PRO A 492 13.30 17.26 4.52
CA PRO A 492 13.75 18.24 5.51
C PRO A 492 13.01 18.12 6.86
N LEU A 493 12.82 16.89 7.34
CA LEU A 493 12.16 16.61 8.62
C LEU A 493 13.20 16.65 9.73
N MET A 494 12.95 17.48 10.74
CA MET A 494 13.82 17.61 11.91
C MET A 494 13.25 16.79 13.06
N SER A 495 14.10 16.08 13.79
CA SER A 495 13.69 15.21 14.91
C SER A 495 12.98 15.95 16.05
N TYR A 496 13.09 17.28 16.12
CA TYR A 496 12.41 18.11 17.11
C TYR A 496 11.06 18.67 16.62
N GLN A 497 10.67 18.42 15.38
CA GLN A 497 9.33 18.82 14.89
C GLN A 497 8.27 18.02 15.65
N PRO A 498 7.22 18.65 16.20
CA PRO A 498 6.21 17.97 16.99
C PRO A 498 5.57 16.76 16.28
N GLU A 499 5.29 16.89 14.98
CA GLU A 499 4.66 15.83 14.18
C GLU A 499 5.63 14.66 13.97
N VAL A 500 6.92 14.95 13.79
CA VAL A 500 7.99 13.95 13.70
C VAL A 500 8.18 13.25 15.05
N GLN A 501 8.14 13.99 16.15
CA GLN A 501 8.24 13.43 17.50
C GLN A 501 7.06 12.52 17.81
N VAL A 502 5.82 12.91 17.48
CA VAL A 502 4.64 12.08 17.67
C VAL A 502 4.76 10.77 16.89
N MET A 503 5.14 10.84 15.61
CA MET A 503 5.27 9.64 14.78
C MET A 503 6.37 8.69 15.26
N ILE A 504 7.50 9.25 15.72
CA ILE A 504 8.59 8.45 16.27
C ILE A 504 8.19 7.86 17.63
N ALA A 505 7.64 8.67 18.54
CA ALA A 505 7.27 8.26 19.89
C ALA A 505 6.13 7.23 19.92
N ALA A 506 5.27 7.21 18.90
CA ALA A 506 4.24 6.19 18.72
C ALA A 506 4.84 4.79 18.47
N GLN A 507 6.11 4.69 18.09
CA GLN A 507 6.78 3.41 17.92
C GLN A 507 7.45 2.91 19.22
N PRO A 508 7.44 1.59 19.49
CA PRO A 508 8.19 1.01 20.59
C PRO A 508 9.69 1.34 20.51
N GLY A 509 10.23 1.98 21.56
CA GLY A 509 11.61 2.46 21.60
C GLY A 509 11.83 3.85 20.99
N GLY A 510 10.78 4.48 20.48
CA GLY A 510 10.83 5.77 19.80
C GLY A 510 11.20 6.90 20.74
N GLN A 511 10.72 6.87 21.98
CA GLN A 511 11.05 7.88 22.99
C GLN A 511 12.55 7.88 23.32
N GLU A 512 13.14 6.70 23.53
CA GLU A 512 14.58 6.55 23.78
C GLU A 512 15.42 6.95 22.55
N PHE A 513 14.91 6.68 21.35
CA PHE A 513 15.53 7.13 20.11
C PHE A 513 15.53 8.66 19.98
N LEU A 514 14.41 9.32 20.32
CA LEU A 514 14.32 10.78 20.36
C LEU A 514 15.29 11.39 21.38
N GLU A 515 15.34 10.86 22.60
CA GLU A 515 16.26 11.30 23.65
C GLU A 515 17.73 11.18 23.21
N ARG A 516 18.08 10.07 22.52
CA ARG A 516 19.41 9.89 21.94
C ARG A 516 19.73 10.94 20.88
N ILE A 517 18.80 11.19 19.95
CA ILE A 517 19.00 12.19 18.91
C ILE A 517 19.14 13.59 19.51
N GLU A 518 18.31 13.93 20.49
CA GLU A 518 18.35 15.21 21.20
C GLU A 518 19.71 15.42 21.89
N SER A 519 20.28 14.36 22.48
CA SER A 519 21.63 14.39 23.08
C SER A 519 22.79 14.52 22.08
N GLY A 520 22.50 14.46 20.78
CA GLY A 520 23.49 14.56 19.70
C GLY A 520 24.19 13.25 19.37
N ALA A 521 23.71 12.12 19.87
CA ALA A 521 24.28 10.80 19.58
C ALA A 521 24.28 10.49 18.06
N GLU A 522 25.18 9.60 17.65
CA GLU A 522 25.16 9.05 16.30
C GLU A 522 23.99 8.05 16.15
N VAL A 523 23.39 8.07 14.97
CA VAL A 523 22.28 7.20 14.55
C VAL A 523 22.57 6.70 13.14
N SER A 524 22.06 5.51 12.81
CA SER A 524 22.23 4.86 11.50
C SER A 524 21.03 5.08 10.57
N ALA A 525 21.24 4.87 9.27
CA ALA A 525 20.16 4.99 8.28
C ALA A 525 19.06 3.93 8.52
N ASP A 526 19.43 2.75 9.01
CA ASP A 526 18.50 1.69 9.38
C ASP A 526 17.65 2.07 10.60
N GLU A 527 18.25 2.74 11.60
CA GLU A 527 17.49 3.30 12.73
C GLU A 527 16.52 4.40 12.26
N VAL A 528 16.93 5.24 11.32
CA VAL A 528 16.05 6.27 10.75
C VAL A 528 14.90 5.65 9.95
N GLU A 529 15.17 4.66 9.08
CA GLU A 529 14.12 3.99 8.31
C GLU A 529 13.17 3.18 9.20
N ARG A 530 13.65 2.69 10.35
CA ARG A 530 12.82 2.06 11.37
C ARG A 530 11.86 3.04 12.03
N PHE A 531 12.38 4.11 12.62
CA PHE A 531 11.59 5.04 13.45
C PHE A 531 10.85 6.10 12.65
N LEU A 532 11.33 6.43 11.47
CA LEU A 532 10.70 7.37 10.56
C LEU A 532 10.83 6.84 9.12
N PRO A 533 10.09 5.78 8.75
CA PRO A 533 10.15 5.17 7.42
C PRO A 533 9.94 6.19 6.31
N THR A 534 10.52 5.94 5.15
CA THR A 534 10.44 6.87 4.01
C THR A 534 9.01 7.23 3.61
N ALA A 535 8.06 6.29 3.77
CA ALA A 535 6.63 6.53 3.56
C ALA A 535 6.01 7.46 4.62
N THR A 536 6.32 7.24 5.90
CA THR A 536 5.92 8.14 6.99
C THR A 536 6.44 9.55 6.77
N GLN A 537 7.67 9.68 6.29
CA GLN A 537 8.23 10.99 5.95
C GLN A 537 7.44 11.66 4.81
N ALA A 538 7.09 10.90 3.76
CA ALA A 538 6.29 11.42 2.65
C ALA A 538 4.88 11.85 3.10
N HIS A 539 4.26 11.09 4.00
CA HIS A 539 2.98 11.42 4.62
C HIS A 539 3.06 12.71 5.45
N LEU A 540 4.03 12.82 6.35
CA LEU A 540 4.27 14.03 7.16
C LEU A 540 4.51 15.27 6.28
N VAL A 541 5.22 15.11 5.17
CA VAL A 541 5.39 16.19 4.19
C VAL A 541 4.07 16.54 3.53
N LYS A 542 3.25 15.56 3.14
CA LYS A 542 1.92 15.80 2.55
C LYS A 542 1.00 16.54 3.52
N GLU A 543 0.93 16.12 4.78
CA GLU A 543 0.12 16.79 5.81
C GLU A 543 0.64 18.21 6.09
N SER A 544 1.95 18.40 6.20
CA SER A 544 2.55 19.73 6.37
C SER A 544 2.20 20.65 5.20
N LEU A 545 2.23 20.14 3.96
CA LEU A 545 1.86 20.91 2.78
C LEU A 545 0.37 21.24 2.73
N GLN A 546 -0.48 20.33 3.19
CA GLN A 546 -1.91 20.59 3.30
C GLN A 546 -2.18 21.69 4.33
N ALA A 547 -1.58 21.62 5.52
CA ALA A 547 -1.72 22.64 6.55
C ALA A 547 -1.20 24.01 6.07
N ILE A 548 -0.05 24.04 5.37
CA ILE A 548 0.48 25.27 4.77
C ILE A 548 -0.43 25.79 3.65
N ALA A 549 -0.99 24.92 2.82
CA ALA A 549 -1.92 25.31 1.76
C ALA A 549 -3.19 25.94 2.35
N GLU A 550 -3.80 25.32 3.36
CA GLU A 550 -4.96 25.85 4.07
C GLU A 550 -4.66 27.21 4.73
N GLN A 551 -3.48 27.35 5.35
CA GLN A 551 -3.03 28.61 5.95
C GLN A 551 -2.75 29.71 4.92
N THR A 552 -2.34 29.37 3.70
CA THR A 552 -1.98 30.36 2.67
C THR A 552 -3.14 30.69 1.73
N GLN A 553 -4.16 29.84 1.63
CA GLN A 553 -5.39 30.11 0.87
C GLN A 553 -6.16 31.32 1.42
N VAL A 554 -6.11 31.59 2.73
CA VAL A 554 -6.73 32.79 3.32
C VAL A 554 -6.05 34.10 2.89
N GLU A 555 -4.86 34.04 2.30
CA GLU A 555 -4.13 35.21 1.79
C GLU A 555 -4.67 35.71 0.42
N GLY A 556 -5.59 34.98 -0.22
CA GLY A 556 -6.27 35.43 -1.46
C GLY A 556 -5.33 35.53 -2.68
N LEU A 557 -4.27 34.74 -2.70
CA LEU A 557 -3.27 34.73 -3.76
C LEU A 557 -3.74 33.94 -4.98
N SER A 558 -3.28 34.32 -6.18
CA SER A 558 -3.43 33.51 -7.40
C SER A 558 -2.65 32.19 -7.26
N ASP A 559 -3.09 31.10 -7.91
CA ASP A 559 -2.49 29.76 -7.81
C ASP A 559 -0.95 29.74 -7.94
N ALA A 560 -0.41 30.47 -8.90
CA ALA A 560 1.04 30.56 -9.11
C ALA A 560 1.78 31.23 -7.93
N ALA A 561 1.18 32.28 -7.35
CA ALA A 561 1.69 32.97 -6.17
C ALA A 561 1.45 32.15 -4.88
N LEU A 562 0.37 31.36 -4.84
CA LEU A 562 0.06 30.43 -3.75
C LEU A 562 1.10 29.31 -3.68
N ILE A 563 1.47 28.69 -4.81
CA ILE A 563 2.53 27.66 -4.85
C ILE A 563 3.88 28.23 -4.41
N GLU A 564 4.20 29.44 -4.84
CA GLU A 564 5.42 30.14 -4.42
C GLU A 564 5.38 30.40 -2.91
N ARG A 565 4.24 30.85 -2.38
CA ARG A 565 4.00 31.11 -0.96
C ARG A 565 4.07 29.85 -0.10
N ILE A 566 3.50 28.74 -0.56
CA ILE A 566 3.60 27.43 0.10
C ILE A 566 5.06 26.98 0.15
N GLY A 567 5.81 27.15 -0.95
CA GLY A 567 7.26 26.89 -0.96
C GLY A 567 8.03 27.76 0.03
N GLN A 568 7.68 29.04 0.17
CA GLN A 568 8.31 29.93 1.15
C GLN A 568 8.08 29.44 2.59
N TYR A 569 6.84 29.05 2.91
CA TYR A 569 6.48 28.53 4.23
C TYR A 569 7.13 27.17 4.51
N TYR A 570 7.17 26.30 3.51
CA TYR A 570 7.75 24.97 3.62
C TYR A 570 9.29 25.03 3.79
N PHE A 571 9.99 25.87 3.04
CA PHE A 571 11.46 25.94 3.09
C PHE A 571 12.03 26.94 4.10
N GLY A 572 11.27 27.98 4.47
CA GLY A 572 11.73 29.04 5.36
C GLY A 572 10.91 29.20 6.65
N GLY A 573 9.82 28.46 6.82
CA GLY A 573 8.93 28.50 7.98
C GLY A 573 7.84 29.58 7.88
N PRO A 574 6.86 29.57 8.81
CA PRO A 574 5.70 30.45 8.79
C PRO A 574 6.02 31.93 9.05
N GLY A 575 7.25 32.26 9.48
CA GLY A 575 7.69 33.63 9.75
C GLY A 575 8.26 34.38 8.53
N VAL A 576 8.26 33.77 7.34
CA VAL A 576 8.85 34.37 6.13
C VAL A 576 7.96 35.49 5.56
N PRO A 577 8.47 36.73 5.42
CA PRO A 577 7.70 37.80 4.80
C PRO A 577 7.42 37.51 3.33
N VAL A 578 6.28 37.99 2.82
CA VAL A 578 5.77 37.72 1.44
C VAL A 578 6.79 38.07 0.34
N GLU A 579 7.64 39.08 0.58
CA GLU A 579 8.73 39.51 -0.32
C GLU A 579 10.14 39.26 0.27
N GLY A 580 10.25 38.36 1.26
CA GLY A 580 11.47 38.14 2.02
C GLY A 580 12.47 37.19 1.36
N THR A 581 13.72 37.63 1.20
CA THR A 581 14.84 36.72 0.94
C THR A 581 15.33 36.09 2.24
N VAL A 582 15.28 34.76 2.36
CA VAL A 582 15.94 34.05 3.46
C VAL A 582 17.34 33.64 3.01
N ALA A 583 18.33 34.01 3.81
CA ALA A 583 19.71 33.63 3.64
C ALA A 583 20.12 32.58 4.68
N ASP A 584 21.02 31.67 4.33
CA ASP A 584 21.61 30.75 5.29
C ASP A 584 22.53 31.49 6.29
N ILE A 585 23.08 30.76 7.26
CA ILE A 585 24.01 31.29 8.27
C ILE A 585 25.31 31.88 7.68
N GLN A 586 25.55 31.72 6.38
CA GLN A 586 26.69 32.24 5.63
C GLN A 586 26.29 33.42 4.71
N GLY A 587 25.02 33.84 4.73
CA GLY A 587 24.51 34.98 3.98
C GLY A 587 24.11 34.66 2.53
N GLN A 588 24.01 33.39 2.13
CA GLN A 588 23.55 33.03 0.79
C GLN A 588 22.02 32.94 0.71
N VAL A 589 21.42 33.76 -0.17
CA VAL A 589 19.97 33.79 -0.43
C VAL A 589 19.54 32.50 -1.15
N PHE A 590 18.75 31.65 -0.48
CA PHE A 590 18.35 30.34 -1.02
C PHE A 590 16.86 30.22 -1.36
N LEU A 591 15.99 31.10 -0.86
CA LEU A 591 14.55 30.93 -0.99
C LEU A 591 13.99 31.25 -2.40
N ASN A 592 14.43 32.33 -3.04
CA ASN A 592 13.85 32.78 -4.33
C ASN A 592 14.15 31.82 -5.50
N SER A 593 15.33 31.17 -5.50
CA SER A 593 15.68 30.20 -6.55
C SER A 593 14.96 28.87 -6.36
N LYS A 594 14.78 28.40 -5.12
CA LYS A 594 14.07 27.15 -4.81
C LYS A 594 12.56 27.26 -5.03
N THR A 595 11.93 28.38 -4.67
CA THR A 595 10.49 28.61 -4.87
C THR A 595 10.13 28.81 -6.34
N ALA A 596 10.95 29.53 -7.11
CA ALA A 596 10.81 29.62 -8.56
C ALA A 596 10.98 28.26 -9.28
N SER A 597 11.90 27.42 -8.78
CA SER A 597 12.10 26.06 -9.29
C SER A 597 10.95 25.12 -8.88
N LEU A 598 10.40 25.29 -7.67
CA LEU A 598 9.22 24.56 -7.21
C LEU A 598 8.01 24.79 -8.11
N ARG A 599 7.72 26.04 -8.44
CA ARG A 599 6.64 26.39 -9.39
C ARG A 599 6.85 25.71 -10.74
N GLN A 600 8.10 25.65 -11.22
CA GLN A 600 8.42 25.02 -12.49
C GLN A 600 8.22 23.49 -12.44
N ALA A 601 8.64 22.81 -11.37
CA ALA A 601 8.40 21.37 -11.24
C ALA A 601 6.93 21.03 -11.02
N TYR A 602 6.18 21.88 -10.31
CA TYR A 602 4.73 21.72 -10.17
C TYR A 602 4.00 21.84 -11.52
N ALA A 603 4.40 22.81 -12.35
CA ALA A 603 3.86 22.92 -13.71
C ALA A 603 4.22 21.70 -14.57
N GLN A 604 5.41 21.12 -14.37
CA GLN A 604 5.84 19.89 -15.06
C GLN A 604 5.06 18.65 -14.60
N THR A 605 4.74 18.51 -13.31
CA THR A 605 3.91 17.41 -12.81
C THR A 605 2.46 17.53 -13.30
N GLN A 606 1.99 18.75 -13.58
CA GLN A 606 0.69 19.04 -14.20
C GLN A 606 0.69 19.01 -15.73
N GLY A 607 1.83 18.81 -16.39
CA GLY A 607 1.94 18.79 -17.86
C GLY A 607 1.76 20.14 -18.58
N CYS A 608 2.02 21.29 -17.92
CA CYS A 608 1.79 22.64 -18.46
C CYS A 608 3.06 23.55 -18.44
N VAL A 609 3.02 24.72 -19.11
CA VAL A 609 4.11 25.72 -19.11
C VAL A 609 3.77 26.93 -18.23
N ALA A 610 4.60 27.19 -17.22
CA ALA A 610 4.46 28.35 -16.34
C ALA A 610 4.75 29.67 -17.08
N GLN A 611 3.81 30.63 -17.06
CA GLN A 611 4.08 31.99 -17.57
C GLN A 611 5.16 32.67 -16.71
N ARG A 612 6.26 33.09 -17.34
CA ARG A 612 7.16 34.08 -16.73
C ARG A 612 6.46 35.44 -16.77
N GLY A 613 6.06 35.95 -15.62
CA GLY A 613 5.51 37.30 -15.45
C GLY A 613 6.45 38.39 -15.99
N GLY A 614 5.85 39.39 -16.62
CA GLY A 614 6.42 40.45 -17.45
C GLY A 614 7.58 41.26 -16.86
N GLN A 615 8.56 41.56 -17.72
CA GLN A 615 9.17 42.88 -17.74
C GLN A 615 8.32 43.79 -18.64
N GLY A 616 7.76 44.84 -18.05
CA GLY A 616 7.01 45.91 -18.70
C GLY A 616 6.66 46.95 -17.66
#